data_AF-A0A072NVX8-F1
#
_entry.id   AF-A0A072NVX8-F1
#
_cell.length_a   1.000
_cell.length_b   1.000
_cell.length_c   1.000
_cell.angle_alpha   90.00
_cell.angle_beta   90.00
_cell.angle_gamma   90.00
#
_symmetry.space_group_name_H-M   'P 1'
#
loop_
_entity.id
_entity.type
_entity.pdbx_description
1 polymer ?
#
loop_
_entity_poly.entity_id
_entity_poly.type
_entity_poly.pdbx_seq_one_letter_code
_entity_poly.pdbx_strand_id
1 'polypeptide(L)'
;MASRRAMSRPSTLNFFQGHHATRPRPRSFTHRTSLLLVARPTPRPQLPFLNPVSRVNAIQAQVGRFISTERKQRWKHNFWRQVRFHGYLWPSIFLVVVVMNGLKHVKLEQEYPTPPEWSFWTRWSYRMAKYSEFEEEAKIHRVLTDWRQAGVYYMEVLKRLESEKYDGKDLVRNSSDQEDGFNINAKSEQWQRSYLEVLMGAARVSENLQGMCRRKGDPKGKIYPRECIPGPDNPRPKPLPWNKNKSHKNPPHAHEVEDAFPSPHIFYNRILTTDSFTTRERLDAALAYADWMEFTGQAEASDQWYQRGVMIASRALPANVRDSVVDLNSGVINKTHDEDVTDNVLKASTALAVHYARGGRVKDALPIFLSVLRARKSLPPSPLGATGKKERTRQNNNTWLENLYALKDLIIERPFPPPSPTGDERPYHTLKEACEEVALMTYIGEILFATSESEREKGLGWTRDSVDAAEAVMWVMDEQKVDDGRETCRQCLETGLQNWKEMARHMARLAGTKEAEIRNGSGLLGLGFGKSGQLSKAHQETMRWEEENEVIELRRQKTLPLTQAPKAVVGDWRANSA
;
A
#
# COMPACT_ATOMS: atom_id res chain seq x y z
N MET A 1 -5.91 -26.46 71.19
CA MET A 1 -6.81 -27.48 71.76
C MET A 1 -7.45 -28.20 70.58
N ALA A 2 -6.94 -29.39 70.25
CA ALA A 2 -7.41 -30.69 70.75
C ALA A 2 -8.60 -31.17 69.88
N SER A 3 -8.39 -32.18 69.02
CA SER A 3 -8.72 -33.60 69.29
C SER A 3 -10.25 -33.81 69.32
N ARG A 4 -10.87 -34.71 68.56
CA ARG A 4 -10.63 -36.16 68.42
C ARG A 4 -11.72 -36.70 67.46
N ARG A 5 -11.43 -37.65 66.57
CA ARG A 5 -11.73 -39.12 66.67
C ARG A 5 -13.24 -39.42 66.85
N ALA A 6 -13.87 -40.42 66.24
CA ALA A 6 -13.36 -41.63 65.59
C ALA A 6 -14.52 -42.43 64.96
N MET A 7 -14.15 -43.22 63.94
CA MET A 7 -14.51 -44.63 63.70
C MET A 7 -15.98 -45.05 63.57
N SER A 8 -16.30 -45.70 62.45
CA SER A 8 -16.38 -47.17 62.44
C SER A 8 -16.37 -47.78 61.02
N ARG A 9 -15.62 -48.88 60.97
CA ARG A 9 -15.35 -49.91 59.94
C ARG A 9 -16.51 -50.96 59.96
N PRO A 10 -16.46 -52.17 59.32
CA PRO A 10 -15.36 -52.86 58.61
C PRO A 10 -15.73 -53.69 57.34
N SER A 11 -14.66 -54.31 56.78
CA SER A 11 -14.54 -55.68 56.21
C SER A 11 -15.27 -56.02 54.89
N THR A 12 -14.69 -56.71 53.90
CA THR A 12 -13.57 -57.68 53.76
C THR A 12 -13.30 -57.79 52.23
N LEU A 13 -12.18 -58.23 51.64
CA LEU A 13 -11.18 -59.24 51.99
C LEU A 13 -9.93 -59.05 51.10
N ASN A 14 -8.77 -59.27 51.70
CA ASN A 14 -7.44 -59.31 51.10
C ASN A 14 -7.14 -60.70 50.51
N PHE A 15 -6.15 -60.79 49.60
CA PHE A 15 -5.02 -61.73 49.70
C PHE A 15 -3.92 -61.33 48.69
N PHE A 16 -2.88 -60.58 49.10
CA PHE A 16 -1.54 -61.01 49.60
C PHE A 16 -0.72 -61.80 48.56
N GLN A 17 0.58 -61.57 48.33
CA GLN A 17 1.71 -61.19 49.20
C GLN A 17 2.88 -60.77 48.26
N GLY A 18 3.91 -60.02 48.60
CA GLY A 18 4.52 -59.66 49.88
C GLY A 18 6.01 -59.37 49.63
N HIS A 19 6.52 -58.34 50.29
CA HIS A 19 7.87 -57.78 50.21
C HIS A 19 9.02 -58.78 50.52
N HIS A 20 10.25 -58.51 50.03
CA HIS A 20 11.37 -58.02 50.85
C HIS A 20 12.64 -57.72 50.04
N ALA A 21 13.38 -56.73 50.56
CA ALA A 21 14.61 -56.08 50.13
C ALA A 21 15.69 -56.90 49.38
N THR A 22 16.36 -56.28 48.40
CA THR A 22 17.79 -56.53 48.09
C THR A 22 18.43 -55.40 47.26
N ARG A 23 19.45 -54.76 47.87
CA ARG A 23 20.71 -54.13 47.37
C ARG A 23 20.75 -53.20 46.14
N PRO A 24 21.55 -52.11 46.20
CA PRO A 24 21.85 -51.24 45.07
C PRO A 24 22.68 -51.99 44.01
N ARG A 25 22.23 -51.94 42.75
CA ARG A 25 22.93 -52.56 41.62
C ARG A 25 24.10 -51.67 41.15
N PRO A 26 25.28 -52.26 40.92
CA PRO A 26 26.47 -51.53 40.50
C PRO A 26 26.38 -51.06 39.04
N ARG A 27 27.05 -49.94 38.77
CA ARG A 27 27.29 -49.37 37.43
C ARG A 27 27.93 -50.43 36.52
N SER A 28 27.31 -50.71 35.37
CA SER A 28 27.97 -51.44 34.30
C SER A 28 28.86 -50.49 33.49
N PHE A 29 30.16 -50.50 33.79
CA PHE A 29 31.19 -50.06 32.85
C PHE A 29 31.18 -51.01 31.65
N THR A 30 30.41 -50.71 30.60
CA THR A 30 30.61 -51.35 29.30
C THR A 30 31.79 -50.68 28.61
N HIS A 31 33.00 -51.09 29.00
CA HIS A 31 34.19 -50.90 28.19
C HIS A 31 34.01 -51.77 26.94
N ARG A 32 33.74 -51.15 25.79
CA ARG A 32 33.91 -51.82 24.50
C ARG A 32 35.41 -52.03 24.30
N THR A 33 35.87 -53.26 24.49
CA THR A 33 37.21 -53.67 24.07
C THR A 33 37.26 -53.63 22.55
N SER A 34 38.13 -52.77 22.02
CA SER A 34 38.55 -52.81 20.63
C SER A 34 39.20 -54.17 20.36
N LEU A 35 38.61 -54.93 19.45
CA LEU A 35 39.20 -56.12 18.85
C LEU A 35 40.50 -55.73 18.12
N LEU A 36 41.62 -55.70 18.85
CA LEU A 36 42.97 -55.81 18.31
C LEU A 36 43.41 -57.27 18.43
N LEU A 37 42.88 -58.13 17.55
CA LEU A 37 43.53 -59.41 17.25
C LEU A 37 44.64 -59.16 16.23
N VAL A 38 45.72 -58.53 16.71
CA VAL A 38 47.01 -58.55 16.03
C VAL A 38 47.70 -59.84 16.48
N ALA A 39 47.79 -60.78 15.54
CA ALA A 39 48.73 -61.90 15.43
C ALA A 39 49.21 -62.62 16.72
N ARG A 40 48.92 -63.93 16.81
CA ARG A 40 49.63 -64.86 17.71
C ARG A 40 51.13 -64.89 17.38
N PRO A 41 52.04 -64.92 18.37
CA PRO A 41 53.46 -65.17 18.11
C PRO A 41 53.72 -66.68 17.98
N THR A 42 54.29 -67.09 16.85
CA THR A 42 54.97 -68.40 16.70
C THR A 42 56.43 -68.27 17.15
N PRO A 43 57.00 -69.21 17.91
CA PRO A 43 58.37 -69.13 18.36
C PRO A 43 59.32 -69.60 17.25
N ARG A 44 59.94 -68.66 16.53
CA ARG A 44 61.26 -68.88 15.91
C ARG A 44 61.94 -67.54 15.64
N PRO A 45 63.11 -67.26 16.25
CA PRO A 45 63.90 -66.09 15.88
C PRO A 45 64.55 -66.35 14.52
N GLN A 46 64.12 -65.64 13.49
CA GLN A 46 64.83 -65.57 12.20
C GLN A 46 65.56 -64.23 12.13
N LEU A 47 66.88 -64.30 12.04
CA LEU A 47 67.81 -63.17 12.00
C LEU A 47 67.63 -62.36 10.70
N PRO A 48 67.48 -61.03 10.76
CA PRO A 48 67.11 -60.19 9.61
C PRO A 48 68.32 -59.72 8.80
N PHE A 49 69.18 -60.64 8.35
CA PHE A 49 70.36 -60.29 7.54
C PHE A 49 70.41 -60.95 6.16
N LEU A 50 69.37 -61.67 5.72
CA LEU A 50 69.41 -62.41 4.44
C LEU A 50 68.23 -62.22 3.47
N ASN A 51 67.38 -61.20 3.62
CA ASN A 51 66.35 -60.91 2.60
C ASN A 51 66.50 -59.49 2.01
N PRO A 52 66.84 -59.33 0.71
CA PRO A 52 66.72 -58.06 0.04
C PRO A 52 65.25 -57.68 -0.13
N VAL A 53 64.93 -56.45 0.25
CA VAL A 53 63.58 -55.86 0.26
C VAL A 53 63.09 -55.63 -1.17
N SER A 54 62.04 -56.34 -1.62
CA SER A 54 61.30 -55.92 -2.82
C SER A 54 60.34 -54.79 -2.44
N ARG A 55 60.80 -53.54 -2.62
CA ARG A 55 60.07 -52.31 -2.27
C ARG A 55 58.79 -52.04 -3.07
N VAL A 56 58.37 -52.93 -3.98
CA VAL A 56 57.27 -52.65 -4.92
C VAL A 56 55.91 -53.14 -4.39
N ASN A 57 55.86 -54.16 -3.52
CA ASN A 57 54.59 -54.73 -3.06
C ASN A 57 54.13 -54.25 -1.68
N ALA A 58 54.94 -53.49 -0.94
CA ALA A 58 54.57 -52.99 0.38
C ALA A 58 53.46 -51.92 0.32
N ILE A 59 53.44 -51.10 -0.74
CA ILE A 59 52.46 -50.01 -0.86
C ILE A 59 51.09 -50.55 -1.30
N GLN A 60 51.03 -51.47 -2.28
CA GLN A 60 49.76 -52.08 -2.71
C GLN A 60 49.17 -53.05 -1.66
N ALA A 61 50.00 -53.83 -0.97
CA ALA A 61 49.52 -54.72 0.09
C ALA A 61 49.07 -53.96 1.34
N GLN A 62 49.59 -52.76 1.60
CA GLN A 62 49.08 -51.89 2.67
C GLN A 62 47.80 -51.16 2.23
N VAL A 63 47.72 -50.61 1.02
CA VAL A 63 46.52 -49.90 0.53
C VAL A 63 45.33 -50.86 0.35
N GLY A 64 45.53 -52.08 -0.14
CA GLY A 64 44.48 -53.10 -0.23
C GLY A 64 44.00 -53.62 1.14
N ARG A 65 44.86 -53.56 2.16
CA ARG A 65 44.57 -54.03 3.53
C ARG A 65 43.95 -52.95 4.44
N PHE A 66 43.96 -51.68 4.00
CA PHE A 66 43.15 -50.60 4.56
C PHE A 66 41.72 -50.53 3.99
N ILE A 67 41.36 -51.47 3.12
CA ILE A 67 39.98 -51.78 2.74
C ILE A 67 39.59 -53.09 3.46
N SER A 68 39.64 -53.07 4.80
CA SER A 68 39.09 -54.15 5.59
C SER A 68 37.57 -54.21 5.40
N THR A 69 36.98 -55.40 5.45
CA THR A 69 35.54 -55.65 5.35
C THR A 69 34.71 -54.85 6.38
N GLU A 70 35.32 -54.47 7.51
CA GLU A 70 34.74 -53.55 8.49
C GLU A 70 34.51 -52.14 7.93
N ARG A 71 35.40 -51.62 7.07
CA ARG A 71 35.24 -50.29 6.45
C ARG A 71 34.09 -50.29 5.45
N LYS A 72 33.87 -51.38 4.72
CA LYS A 72 32.74 -51.53 3.78
C LYS A 72 31.41 -51.63 4.53
N GLN A 73 31.33 -52.37 5.62
CA GLN A 73 30.13 -52.42 6.46
C GLN A 73 29.85 -51.10 7.18
N ARG A 74 30.89 -50.43 7.70
CA ARG A 74 30.78 -49.10 8.31
C ARG A 74 30.34 -48.05 7.31
N TRP A 75 30.89 -48.09 6.09
CA TRP A 75 30.47 -47.19 5.02
C TRP A 75 29.04 -47.47 4.57
N LYS A 76 28.65 -48.75 4.40
CA LYS A 76 27.26 -49.14 4.11
C LYS A 76 26.33 -48.65 5.22
N HIS A 77 26.69 -48.81 6.49
CA HIS A 77 25.89 -48.35 7.62
C HIS A 77 25.78 -46.81 7.67
N ASN A 78 26.89 -46.10 7.48
CA ASN A 78 26.91 -44.65 7.42
C ASN A 78 26.10 -44.12 6.23
N PHE A 79 26.22 -44.75 5.06
CA PHE A 79 25.46 -44.42 3.86
C PHE A 79 23.96 -44.63 4.08
N TRP A 80 23.53 -45.79 4.60
CA TRP A 80 22.11 -46.03 4.93
C TRP A 80 21.57 -45.06 5.99
N ARG A 81 22.39 -44.68 6.98
CA ARG A 81 22.02 -43.65 7.96
C ARG A 81 21.87 -42.28 7.30
N GLN A 82 22.76 -41.93 6.38
CA GLN A 82 22.70 -40.67 5.63
C GLN A 82 21.51 -40.63 4.68
N VAL A 83 21.21 -41.73 3.98
CA VAL A 83 20.02 -41.87 3.12
C VAL A 83 18.74 -41.75 3.94
N ARG A 84 18.66 -42.39 5.11
CA ARG A 84 17.50 -42.23 6.02
C ARG A 84 17.36 -40.79 6.49
N PHE A 85 18.46 -40.16 6.91
CA PHE A 85 18.44 -38.77 7.35
C PHE A 85 17.98 -37.83 6.24
N HIS A 86 18.55 -37.92 5.03
CA HIS A 86 18.12 -37.11 3.89
C HIS A 86 16.70 -37.45 3.42
N GLY A 87 16.29 -38.71 3.53
CA GLY A 87 14.95 -39.19 3.21
C GLY A 87 13.88 -38.60 4.13
N TYR A 88 14.21 -38.24 5.38
CA TYR A 88 13.31 -37.51 6.26
C TYR A 88 13.48 -36.00 6.15
N LEU A 89 14.73 -35.51 6.07
CA LEU A 89 15.04 -34.08 6.09
C LEU A 89 14.44 -33.35 4.87
N TRP A 90 14.69 -33.83 3.65
CA TRP A 90 14.27 -33.10 2.45
C TRP A 90 12.75 -33.02 2.30
N PRO A 91 11.97 -34.10 2.50
CA PRO A 91 10.51 -34.00 2.51
C PRO A 91 10.00 -33.11 3.64
N SER A 92 10.62 -33.15 4.82
CA SER A 92 10.21 -32.28 5.93
C SER A 92 10.43 -30.80 5.60
N ILE A 93 11.59 -30.45 5.04
CA ILE A 93 11.88 -29.08 4.58
C ILE A 93 10.88 -28.66 3.49
N PHE A 94 10.61 -29.54 2.53
CA PHE A 94 9.63 -29.27 1.48
C PHE A 94 8.23 -29.00 2.04
N LEU A 95 7.76 -29.84 2.98
CA LEU A 95 6.47 -29.64 3.65
C LEU A 95 6.42 -28.33 4.42
N VAL A 96 7.49 -27.97 5.14
CA VAL A 96 7.58 -26.68 5.85
C VAL A 96 7.48 -25.51 4.86
N VAL A 97 8.19 -25.58 3.73
CA VAL A 97 8.11 -24.54 2.68
C VAL A 97 6.71 -24.45 2.10
N VAL A 98 6.05 -25.59 1.82
CA VAL A 98 4.66 -25.61 1.32
C VAL A 98 3.70 -24.99 2.33
N VAL A 99 3.82 -25.32 3.62
CA VAL A 99 3.00 -24.74 4.69
C VAL A 99 3.24 -23.23 4.81
N MET A 100 4.50 -22.78 4.81
CA MET A 100 4.82 -21.36 4.87
C MET A 100 4.26 -20.59 3.67
N ASN A 101 4.36 -21.12 2.45
CA ASN A 101 3.76 -20.51 1.27
C ASN A 101 2.23 -20.52 1.36
N GLY A 102 1.63 -21.62 1.82
CA GLY A 102 0.18 -21.70 2.06
C GLY A 102 -0.31 -20.63 3.02
N LEU A 103 0.37 -20.43 4.15
CA LEU A 103 0.04 -19.39 5.12
C LEU A 103 0.16 -17.98 4.52
N LYS A 104 1.21 -17.72 3.72
CA LYS A 104 1.34 -16.44 3.00
C LYS A 104 0.18 -16.23 2.03
N HIS A 105 -0.23 -17.26 1.30
CA HIS A 105 -1.35 -17.17 0.37
C HIS A 105 -2.70 -16.97 1.06
N VAL A 106 -2.91 -17.60 2.22
CA VAL A 106 -4.10 -17.35 3.05
C VAL A 106 -4.12 -15.91 3.54
N LYS A 107 -2.98 -15.39 4.02
CA LYS A 107 -2.86 -13.98 4.42
C LYS A 107 -3.21 -13.04 3.25
N LEU A 108 -2.64 -13.30 2.06
CA LEU A 108 -2.94 -12.52 0.86
C LEU A 108 -4.41 -12.63 0.43
N GLU A 109 -5.05 -13.78 0.62
CA GLU A 109 -6.49 -13.95 0.33
C GLU A 109 -7.37 -13.13 1.31
N GLN A 110 -6.94 -12.99 2.56
CA GLN A 110 -7.67 -12.19 3.54
C GLN A 110 -7.55 -10.68 3.27
N GLU A 111 -6.39 -10.23 2.78
CA GLU A 111 -6.14 -8.84 2.42
C GLU A 111 -6.74 -8.49 1.05
N TYR A 112 -6.61 -9.38 0.07
CA TYR A 112 -7.08 -9.23 -1.31
C TYR A 112 -7.97 -10.42 -1.70
N PRO A 113 -9.24 -10.42 -1.26
CA PRO A 113 -10.15 -11.53 -1.49
C PRO A 113 -10.44 -11.71 -2.97
N THR A 114 -10.44 -12.96 -3.43
CA THR A 114 -10.74 -13.30 -4.82
C THR A 114 -12.12 -13.96 -4.97
N PRO A 115 -12.82 -13.76 -6.10
CA PRO A 115 -14.12 -14.36 -6.32
C PRO A 115 -14.05 -15.90 -6.35
N PRO A 116 -15.06 -16.60 -5.80
CA PRO A 116 -15.11 -18.06 -5.80
C PRO A 116 -15.23 -18.64 -7.22
N GLU A 117 -15.65 -17.85 -8.19
CA GLU A 117 -15.78 -18.25 -9.60
C GLU A 117 -14.43 -18.32 -10.33
N TRP A 118 -13.40 -17.65 -9.81
CA TRP A 118 -12.09 -17.65 -10.47
C TRP A 118 -11.38 -18.99 -10.30
N SER A 119 -10.77 -19.48 -11.37
CA SER A 119 -9.88 -20.63 -11.31
C SER A 119 -8.67 -20.37 -10.41
N PHE A 120 -8.12 -21.45 -9.83
CA PHE A 120 -6.98 -21.40 -8.90
C PHE A 120 -5.80 -20.57 -9.44
N TRP A 121 -5.44 -20.75 -10.71
CA TRP A 121 -4.32 -20.04 -11.32
C TRP A 121 -4.58 -18.54 -11.49
N THR A 122 -5.83 -18.13 -11.74
CA THR A 122 -6.20 -16.71 -11.83
C THR A 122 -6.08 -16.06 -10.46
N ARG A 123 -6.59 -16.72 -9.41
CA ARG A 123 -6.42 -16.26 -8.01
C ARG A 123 -4.96 -16.22 -7.58
N TRP A 124 -4.16 -17.20 -8.01
CA TRP A 124 -2.73 -17.24 -7.75
C TRP A 124 -2.01 -16.06 -8.40
N SER A 125 -2.22 -15.83 -9.70
CA SER A 125 -1.60 -14.72 -10.42
C SER A 125 -2.08 -13.36 -9.87
N TYR A 126 -3.36 -13.22 -9.51
CA TYR A 126 -3.86 -11.99 -8.89
C TYR A 126 -3.18 -11.67 -7.56
N ARG A 127 -3.10 -12.65 -6.65
CA ARG A 127 -2.40 -12.48 -5.36
C ARG A 127 -0.92 -12.17 -5.56
N MET A 128 -0.29 -12.78 -6.55
CA MET A 128 1.11 -12.48 -6.89
C MET A 128 1.27 -11.07 -7.48
N ALA A 129 0.30 -10.57 -8.23
CA ALA A 129 0.27 -9.18 -8.70
C ALA A 129 0.19 -8.21 -7.53
N LYS A 130 -0.76 -8.42 -6.60
CA LYS A 130 -0.92 -7.61 -5.38
C LYS A 130 0.31 -7.66 -4.47
N TYR A 131 0.87 -8.85 -4.26
CA TYR A 131 2.12 -9.03 -3.52
C TYR A 131 3.24 -8.20 -4.14
N SER A 132 3.40 -8.23 -5.47
CA SER A 132 4.45 -7.48 -6.16
C SER A 132 4.25 -5.96 -6.11
N GLU A 133 3.00 -5.49 -6.05
CA GLU A 133 2.64 -4.07 -6.03
C GLU A 133 2.75 -3.44 -4.63
N PHE A 134 2.18 -4.09 -3.61
CA PHE A 134 1.96 -3.48 -2.29
C PHE A 134 2.89 -3.99 -1.18
N GLU A 135 3.28 -5.26 -1.19
CA GLU A 135 4.01 -5.87 -0.06
C GLU A 135 5.48 -5.43 -0.02
N GLU A 136 5.95 -5.01 1.14
CA GLU A 136 7.32 -4.51 1.32
C GLU A 136 8.39 -5.57 1.07
N GLU A 137 8.09 -6.84 1.37
CA GLU A 137 8.98 -7.97 1.11
C GLU A 137 9.25 -8.18 -0.37
N ALA A 138 8.31 -7.80 -1.24
CA ALA A 138 8.41 -7.96 -2.69
C ALA A 138 9.18 -6.82 -3.36
N LYS A 139 9.34 -5.67 -2.68
CA LYS A 139 10.03 -4.50 -3.23
C LYS A 139 11.51 -4.80 -3.48
N ILE A 140 11.99 -4.39 -4.64
CA ILE A 140 13.41 -4.40 -5.01
C ILE A 140 14.16 -3.54 -3.99
N HIS A 141 15.15 -4.17 -3.32
CA HIS A 141 15.90 -3.57 -2.22
C HIS A 141 15.02 -3.05 -1.05
N ARG A 142 13.78 -3.55 -0.90
CA ARG A 142 12.76 -3.09 0.06
C ARG A 142 12.31 -1.64 -0.13
N VAL A 143 12.62 -1.02 -1.27
CA VAL A 143 12.31 0.39 -1.54
C VAL A 143 11.43 0.54 -2.77
N LEU A 144 11.79 -0.12 -3.87
CA LEU A 144 11.12 0.09 -5.17
C LEU A 144 10.19 -1.06 -5.50
N THR A 145 8.96 -0.76 -5.88
CA THR A 145 7.99 -1.73 -6.38
C THR A 145 8.48 -2.36 -7.69
N ASP A 146 8.38 -3.69 -7.81
CA ASP A 146 8.70 -4.39 -9.08
C ASP A 146 7.48 -4.33 -10.02
N TRP A 147 7.33 -3.18 -10.68
CA TRP A 147 6.25 -2.93 -11.64
C TRP A 147 6.24 -3.91 -12.82
N ARG A 148 7.41 -4.43 -13.22
CA ARG A 148 7.52 -5.46 -14.26
C ARG A 148 6.82 -6.74 -13.82
N GLN A 149 7.15 -7.21 -12.61
CA GLN A 149 6.59 -8.45 -12.09
C GLN A 149 5.09 -8.32 -11.87
N ALA A 150 4.64 -7.20 -11.28
CA ALA A 150 3.22 -6.90 -11.13
C ALA A 150 2.49 -6.91 -12.50
N GLY A 151 3.07 -6.26 -13.52
CA GLY A 151 2.50 -6.23 -14.86
C GLY A 151 2.35 -7.58 -15.54
N VAL A 152 3.36 -8.45 -15.44
CA VAL A 152 3.28 -9.81 -15.98
C VAL A 152 2.10 -10.57 -15.38
N TYR A 153 1.91 -10.45 -14.06
CA TYR A 153 0.82 -11.13 -13.38
C TYR A 153 -0.54 -10.52 -13.68
N TYR A 154 -0.69 -9.19 -13.70
CA TYR A 154 -1.94 -8.54 -14.10
C TYR A 154 -2.35 -8.90 -15.53
N MET A 155 -1.41 -8.94 -16.47
CA MET A 155 -1.70 -9.38 -17.85
C MET A 155 -2.06 -10.86 -17.92
N GLU A 156 -1.46 -11.71 -17.10
CA GLU A 156 -1.83 -13.12 -17.02
C GLU A 156 -3.26 -13.30 -16.46
N VAL A 157 -3.63 -12.50 -15.46
CA VAL A 157 -5.00 -12.47 -14.93
C VAL A 157 -5.98 -12.01 -15.99
N LEU A 158 -5.75 -10.86 -16.63
CA LEU A 158 -6.62 -10.34 -17.70
C LEU A 158 -6.76 -11.34 -18.84
N LYS A 159 -5.67 -11.94 -19.30
CA LYS A 159 -5.70 -12.97 -20.36
C LYS A 159 -6.59 -14.16 -19.99
N ARG A 160 -6.68 -14.53 -18.71
CA ARG A 160 -7.51 -15.66 -18.24
C ARG A 160 -8.96 -15.24 -18.00
N LEU A 161 -9.18 -14.03 -17.48
CA LEU A 161 -10.50 -13.46 -17.26
C LEU A 161 -11.22 -13.13 -18.55
N GLU A 162 -10.50 -12.71 -19.59
CA GLU A 162 -11.09 -12.33 -20.89
C GLU A 162 -11.16 -13.50 -21.88
N SER A 163 -10.61 -14.67 -21.51
CA SER A 163 -10.64 -15.86 -22.35
C SER A 163 -11.81 -16.76 -22.01
N GLU A 164 -12.66 -17.02 -23.02
CA GLU A 164 -13.79 -17.95 -22.94
C GLU A 164 -13.37 -19.36 -22.48
N LYS A 165 -12.14 -19.78 -22.81
CA LYS A 165 -11.60 -21.10 -22.42
C LYS A 165 -11.42 -21.26 -20.90
N TYR A 166 -11.23 -20.15 -20.18
CA TYR A 166 -10.90 -20.16 -18.76
C TYR A 166 -12.04 -19.55 -17.93
N ASP A 167 -11.84 -18.35 -17.39
CA ASP A 167 -12.76 -17.70 -16.45
C ASP A 167 -13.68 -16.67 -17.15
N GLY A 168 -13.45 -16.43 -18.45
CA GLY A 168 -14.18 -15.48 -19.31
C GLY A 168 -15.37 -16.05 -20.05
N LYS A 169 -15.96 -17.16 -19.59
CA LYS A 169 -17.20 -17.70 -20.15
C LYS A 169 -18.32 -16.65 -20.09
N ASP A 170 -19.19 -16.59 -21.08
CA ASP A 170 -20.35 -15.67 -21.12
C ASP A 170 -19.98 -14.16 -21.19
N LEU A 171 -18.74 -13.83 -21.56
CA LEU A 171 -18.35 -12.45 -21.86
C LEU A 171 -18.72 -12.10 -23.32
N VAL A 172 -19.57 -11.09 -23.49
CA VAL A 172 -19.90 -10.55 -24.81
C VAL A 172 -19.05 -9.31 -25.03
N ARG A 173 -18.26 -9.28 -26.11
CA ARG A 173 -17.52 -8.08 -26.50
C ARG A 173 -18.49 -7.06 -27.09
N ASN A 174 -18.33 -5.80 -26.73
CA ASN A 174 -19.17 -4.74 -27.30
C ASN A 174 -18.87 -4.61 -28.81
N SER A 175 -19.91 -4.49 -29.64
CA SER A 175 -19.85 -4.67 -31.10
C SER A 175 -19.25 -3.48 -31.87
N SER A 176 -18.80 -2.44 -31.17
CA SER A 176 -18.15 -1.27 -31.72
C SER A 176 -16.66 -1.55 -31.92
N ASP A 177 -16.18 -1.59 -33.17
CA ASP A 177 -14.76 -1.85 -33.54
C ASP A 177 -13.73 -0.89 -32.90
N GLN A 178 -14.18 0.16 -32.20
CA GLN A 178 -13.36 1.13 -31.46
C GLN A 178 -13.40 0.96 -29.93
N GLU A 179 -14.27 0.09 -29.38
CA GLU A 179 -14.48 -0.06 -27.94
C GLU A 179 -14.04 -1.46 -27.46
N ASP A 180 -12.90 -1.51 -26.77
CA ASP A 180 -12.32 -2.74 -26.20
C ASP A 180 -13.03 -3.25 -24.94
N GLY A 181 -14.27 -2.80 -24.69
CA GLY A 181 -15.09 -3.13 -23.53
C GLY A 181 -15.84 -4.46 -23.65
N PHE A 182 -16.22 -5.01 -22.49
CA PHE A 182 -17.06 -6.20 -22.40
C PHE A 182 -18.39 -5.87 -21.76
N ASN A 183 -19.45 -6.59 -22.10
CA ASN A 183 -20.67 -6.62 -21.33
C ASN A 183 -20.56 -7.74 -20.30
N ILE A 184 -20.45 -7.36 -19.02
CA ILE A 184 -20.16 -8.29 -17.92
C ILE A 184 -21.39 -8.53 -17.01
N ASN A 185 -22.58 -8.10 -17.44
CA ASN A 185 -23.82 -8.24 -16.67
C ASN A 185 -24.18 -9.70 -16.32
N ALA A 186 -23.71 -10.68 -17.10
CA ALA A 186 -23.92 -12.10 -16.83
C ALA A 186 -23.09 -12.65 -15.66
N LYS A 187 -22.08 -11.90 -15.19
CA LYS A 187 -21.15 -12.29 -14.11
C LYS A 187 -21.65 -11.81 -12.75
N SER A 188 -21.24 -12.49 -11.69
CA SER A 188 -21.54 -12.05 -10.33
C SER A 188 -20.86 -10.73 -9.97
N GLU A 189 -21.45 -9.99 -9.04
CA GLU A 189 -20.91 -8.71 -8.55
C GLU A 189 -19.45 -8.83 -8.06
N GLN A 190 -19.11 -9.94 -7.39
CA GLN A 190 -17.75 -10.19 -6.90
C GLN A 190 -16.77 -10.30 -8.08
N TRP A 191 -17.17 -11.00 -9.14
CA TRP A 191 -16.37 -11.11 -10.36
C TRP A 191 -16.17 -9.74 -11.01
N GLN A 192 -17.23 -8.95 -11.15
CA GLN A 192 -17.18 -7.63 -11.78
C GLN A 192 -16.24 -6.69 -11.02
N ARG A 193 -16.35 -6.63 -9.69
CA ARG A 193 -15.50 -5.78 -8.84
C ARG A 193 -14.04 -6.17 -8.89
N SER A 194 -13.75 -7.48 -8.79
CA SER A 194 -12.35 -7.92 -8.91
C SER A 194 -11.80 -7.74 -10.32
N TYR A 195 -12.64 -7.81 -11.37
CA TYR A 195 -12.22 -7.47 -12.74
C TYR A 195 -11.85 -5.98 -12.87
N LEU A 196 -12.64 -5.08 -12.29
CA LEU A 196 -12.30 -3.66 -12.18
C LEU A 196 -10.96 -3.45 -11.46
N GLU A 197 -10.76 -4.10 -10.30
CA GLU A 197 -9.52 -3.98 -9.53
C GLU A 197 -8.29 -4.42 -10.33
N VAL A 198 -8.43 -5.47 -11.15
CA VAL A 198 -7.40 -5.96 -12.06
C VAL A 198 -7.13 -4.94 -13.16
N LEU A 199 -8.16 -4.35 -13.78
CA LEU A 199 -8.01 -3.33 -14.81
C LEU A 199 -7.33 -2.07 -14.25
N MET A 200 -7.76 -1.59 -13.09
CA MET A 200 -7.13 -0.46 -12.39
C MET A 200 -5.69 -0.76 -11.99
N GLY A 201 -5.39 -2.00 -11.57
CA GLY A 201 -4.02 -2.44 -11.29
C GLY A 201 -3.13 -2.48 -12.55
N ALA A 202 -3.66 -3.00 -13.65
CA ALA A 202 -2.98 -2.99 -14.94
C ALA A 202 -2.74 -1.56 -15.45
N ALA A 203 -3.71 -0.66 -15.25
CA ALA A 203 -3.56 0.75 -15.55
C ALA A 203 -2.41 1.39 -14.74
N ARG A 204 -2.39 1.22 -13.41
CA ARG A 204 -1.27 1.75 -12.58
C ARG A 204 0.10 1.19 -13.00
N VAL A 205 0.17 -0.10 -13.33
CA VAL A 205 1.41 -0.67 -13.88
C VAL A 205 1.81 0.03 -15.18
N SER A 206 0.86 0.24 -16.09
CA SER A 206 1.11 0.86 -17.38
C SER A 206 1.61 2.30 -17.26
N GLU A 207 1.11 3.05 -16.28
CA GLU A 207 1.56 4.42 -15.96
C GLU A 207 3.02 4.41 -15.50
N ASN A 208 3.36 3.51 -14.58
CA ASN A 208 4.70 3.40 -14.02
C ASN A 208 5.73 2.78 -14.99
N LEU A 209 5.28 1.98 -15.96
CA LEU A 209 6.12 1.40 -17.02
C LEU A 209 6.12 2.23 -18.30
N GLN A 210 5.54 3.43 -18.30
CA GLN A 210 5.60 4.30 -19.46
C GLN A 210 7.04 4.70 -19.79
N GLY A 211 7.37 4.76 -21.09
CA GLY A 211 8.74 5.04 -21.54
C GLY A 211 9.72 3.88 -21.30
N MET A 212 9.23 2.75 -20.82
CA MET A 212 10.00 1.52 -20.69
C MET A 212 9.72 0.58 -21.85
N CYS A 213 10.70 -0.26 -22.14
CA CYS A 213 10.78 -1.05 -23.36
C CYS A 213 11.24 -2.47 -23.05
N ARG A 214 10.77 -3.44 -23.82
CA ARG A 214 11.20 -4.84 -23.73
C ARG A 214 11.55 -5.39 -25.10
N ARG A 215 12.25 -6.52 -25.13
CA ARG A 215 12.56 -7.20 -26.39
C ARG A 215 11.29 -7.84 -26.96
N LYS A 216 11.10 -7.71 -28.27
CA LYS A 216 10.00 -8.35 -29.00
C LYS A 216 10.01 -9.86 -28.76
N GLY A 217 8.84 -10.42 -28.47
CA GLY A 217 8.65 -11.86 -28.25
C GLY A 217 9.06 -12.38 -26.87
N ASP A 218 9.56 -11.53 -25.96
CA ASP A 218 9.88 -11.92 -24.59
C ASP A 218 9.02 -11.13 -23.57
N PRO A 219 7.76 -11.56 -23.32
CA PRO A 219 6.84 -10.83 -22.45
C PRO A 219 7.28 -10.84 -20.98
N LYS A 220 8.06 -11.85 -20.57
CA LYS A 220 8.65 -11.97 -19.24
C LYS A 220 10.10 -11.49 -19.24
N GLY A 221 10.56 -10.82 -20.29
CA GLY A 221 11.93 -10.37 -20.48
C GLY A 221 12.30 -9.18 -19.63
N LYS A 222 13.60 -8.83 -19.62
CA LYS A 222 14.10 -7.66 -18.90
C LYS A 222 13.56 -6.38 -19.55
N ILE A 223 13.24 -5.39 -18.70
CA ILE A 223 12.82 -4.06 -19.12
C ILE A 223 14.03 -3.12 -19.22
N TYR A 224 13.99 -2.24 -20.22
CA TYR A 224 15.00 -1.23 -20.54
C TYR A 224 14.33 0.14 -20.67
N PRO A 225 14.88 1.22 -20.10
CA PRO A 225 14.41 2.57 -20.40
C PRO A 225 14.62 2.89 -21.88
N ARG A 226 13.65 3.57 -22.51
CA ARG A 226 13.73 3.98 -23.92
C ARG A 226 14.94 4.88 -24.20
N GLU A 227 15.33 5.71 -23.23
CA GLU A 227 16.53 6.57 -23.29
C GLU A 227 17.85 5.81 -23.40
N CYS A 228 17.88 4.54 -23.02
CA CYS A 228 19.06 3.68 -23.12
C CYS A 228 19.13 2.90 -24.44
N ILE A 229 18.09 2.96 -25.26
CA ILE A 229 18.01 2.15 -26.48
C ILE A 229 18.60 2.91 -27.66
N PRO A 230 19.63 2.36 -28.34
CA PRO A 230 20.19 2.95 -29.54
C PRO A 230 19.18 2.85 -30.70
N GLY A 231 18.89 4.00 -31.31
CA GLY A 231 18.02 4.09 -32.48
C GLY A 231 18.19 5.41 -33.24
N PRO A 232 17.50 5.58 -34.38
CA PRO A 232 17.50 6.84 -35.13
C PRO A 232 17.04 8.02 -34.27
N ASP A 233 16.02 7.80 -33.44
CA ASP A 233 15.44 8.80 -32.52
C ASP A 233 16.34 9.08 -31.30
N ASN A 234 17.33 8.22 -31.05
CA ASN A 234 18.23 8.32 -29.91
C ASN A 234 19.68 7.96 -30.33
N PRO A 235 20.36 8.86 -31.05
CA PRO A 235 21.72 8.61 -31.55
C PRO A 235 22.78 8.56 -30.43
N ARG A 236 22.47 9.07 -29.23
CA ARG A 236 23.36 9.05 -28.05
C ARG A 236 22.63 8.45 -26.85
N PRO A 237 22.49 7.11 -26.80
CA PRO A 237 21.77 6.45 -25.72
C PRO A 237 22.50 6.60 -24.38
N LYS A 238 21.73 6.73 -23.30
CA LYS A 238 22.30 6.71 -21.95
C LYS A 238 22.79 5.30 -21.61
N PRO A 239 23.99 5.14 -21.04
CA PRO A 239 24.50 3.82 -20.69
C PRO A 239 23.65 3.20 -19.57
N LEU A 240 23.42 1.89 -19.65
CA LEU A 240 22.74 1.16 -18.59
C LEU A 240 23.59 1.12 -17.31
N PRO A 241 22.96 1.06 -16.12
CA PRO A 241 23.68 0.91 -14.87
C PRO A 241 24.54 -0.35 -14.87
N TRP A 242 25.65 -0.24 -14.15
CA TRP A 242 26.69 -1.24 -14.10
C TRP A 242 26.16 -2.55 -13.52
N ASN A 243 26.36 -3.67 -14.23
CA ASN A 243 25.94 -4.99 -13.73
C ASN A 243 26.92 -5.51 -12.65
N LYS A 244 26.52 -6.54 -11.90
CA LYS A 244 27.34 -7.25 -10.89
C LYS A 244 28.72 -7.67 -11.43
N ASN A 245 28.80 -8.03 -12.71
CA ASN A 245 30.04 -8.44 -13.40
C ASN A 245 30.91 -7.27 -13.88
N LYS A 246 30.64 -6.09 -13.35
CA LYS A 246 31.31 -4.86 -13.70
C LYS A 246 31.40 -4.52 -15.20
N SER A 247 30.35 -4.79 -15.97
CA SER A 247 30.30 -4.50 -17.41
C SER A 247 28.93 -3.91 -17.77
N HIS A 248 28.93 -2.97 -18.73
CA HIS A 248 27.69 -2.48 -19.35
C HIS A 248 27.12 -3.60 -20.22
N LYS A 249 25.91 -4.04 -19.91
CA LYS A 249 25.17 -4.93 -20.83
C LYS A 249 24.73 -4.09 -22.02
N ASN A 250 24.96 -4.56 -23.25
CA ASN A 250 24.47 -3.88 -24.43
C ASN A 250 22.92 -3.93 -24.47
N PRO A 251 22.24 -2.78 -24.54
CA PRO A 251 20.79 -2.73 -24.75
C PRO A 251 20.45 -3.25 -26.16
N PRO A 252 19.24 -3.81 -26.36
CA PRO A 252 18.75 -4.14 -27.70
C PRO A 252 18.60 -2.88 -28.56
N HIS A 253 18.68 -3.03 -29.88
CA HIS A 253 18.43 -1.95 -30.83
C HIS A 253 16.94 -1.61 -30.94
N ALA A 254 16.61 -0.38 -31.35
CA ALA A 254 15.23 0.11 -31.46
C ALA A 254 14.29 -0.80 -32.28
N HIS A 255 14.77 -1.46 -33.34
CA HIS A 255 13.95 -2.35 -34.16
C HIS A 255 13.59 -3.69 -33.48
N GLU A 256 14.37 -4.12 -32.47
CA GLU A 256 14.14 -5.35 -31.70
C GLU A 256 13.24 -5.13 -30.47
N VAL A 257 12.78 -3.90 -30.27
CA VAL A 257 12.13 -3.47 -29.04
C VAL A 257 10.67 -3.10 -29.29
N GLU A 258 9.84 -3.38 -28.29
CA GLU A 258 8.47 -2.91 -28.17
C GLU A 258 8.27 -2.26 -26.78
N ASP A 259 7.15 -1.56 -26.60
CA ASP A 259 6.79 -1.03 -25.29
C ASP A 259 6.68 -2.16 -24.26
N ALA A 260 7.16 -1.91 -23.05
CA ALA A 260 7.18 -2.93 -22.00
C ALA A 260 5.75 -3.39 -21.64
N PHE A 261 4.79 -2.48 -21.75
CA PHE A 261 3.41 -2.67 -21.36
C PHE A 261 2.47 -1.88 -22.29
N PRO A 262 1.20 -2.31 -22.49
CA PRO A 262 0.22 -1.53 -23.24
C PRO A 262 -0.01 -0.15 -22.62
N SER A 263 -0.46 0.81 -23.44
CA SER A 263 -0.77 2.18 -22.97
C SER A 263 -1.87 2.19 -21.90
N PRO A 264 -1.78 3.06 -20.87
CA PRO A 264 -2.82 3.21 -19.85
C PRO A 264 -4.20 3.48 -20.41
N HIS A 265 -4.27 4.23 -21.51
CA HIS A 265 -5.52 4.52 -22.21
C HIS A 265 -6.34 3.26 -22.51
N ILE A 266 -5.71 2.14 -22.86
CA ILE A 266 -6.41 0.90 -23.20
C ILE A 266 -7.19 0.37 -21.98
N PHE A 267 -6.57 0.38 -20.80
CA PHE A 267 -7.20 -0.14 -19.58
C PHE A 267 -8.28 0.80 -19.06
N TYR A 268 -8.03 2.10 -19.03
CA TYR A 268 -9.05 3.08 -18.61
C TYR A 268 -10.23 3.12 -19.58
N ASN A 269 -9.98 3.15 -20.89
CA ASN A 269 -11.05 3.10 -21.88
C ASN A 269 -11.86 1.80 -21.78
N ARG A 270 -11.20 0.67 -21.49
CA ARG A 270 -11.91 -0.59 -21.21
C ARG A 270 -12.86 -0.46 -20.02
N ILE A 271 -12.45 0.18 -18.92
CA ILE A 271 -13.35 0.41 -17.77
C ILE A 271 -14.54 1.30 -18.17
N LEU A 272 -14.29 2.37 -18.94
CA LEU A 272 -15.33 3.32 -19.33
C LEU A 272 -16.36 2.75 -20.32
N THR A 273 -15.92 1.81 -21.16
CA THR A 273 -16.74 1.17 -22.21
C THR A 273 -17.40 -0.13 -21.75
N THR A 274 -16.90 -0.75 -20.68
CA THR A 274 -17.47 -2.00 -20.15
C THR A 274 -18.81 -1.72 -19.46
N ASP A 275 -19.83 -2.49 -19.84
CA ASP A 275 -21.18 -2.37 -19.30
C ASP A 275 -21.34 -3.21 -18.03
N SER A 276 -21.87 -2.55 -16.99
CA SER A 276 -22.23 -3.02 -15.62
C SER A 276 -21.53 -2.24 -14.52
N PHE A 277 -20.39 -1.60 -14.81
CA PHE A 277 -19.67 -0.82 -13.79
C PHE A 277 -20.50 0.35 -13.30
N THR A 278 -20.41 0.58 -11.99
CA THR A 278 -21.13 1.66 -11.32
C THR A 278 -20.61 3.03 -11.79
N THR A 279 -21.43 4.06 -11.60
CA THR A 279 -21.04 5.44 -11.88
C THR A 279 -19.75 5.81 -11.14
N ARG A 280 -19.63 5.40 -9.87
CA ARG A 280 -18.43 5.63 -9.06
C ARG A 280 -17.18 5.04 -9.68
N GLU A 281 -17.24 3.79 -10.08
CA GLU A 281 -16.08 3.06 -10.61
C GLU A 281 -15.62 3.67 -11.94
N ARG A 282 -16.56 4.04 -12.80
CA ARG A 282 -16.28 4.74 -14.07
C ARG A 282 -15.72 6.14 -13.82
N LEU A 283 -16.25 6.87 -12.84
CA LEU A 283 -15.75 8.18 -12.44
C LEU A 283 -14.32 8.07 -11.92
N ASP A 284 -14.04 7.11 -11.04
CA ASP A 284 -12.71 6.91 -10.45
C ASP A 284 -11.67 6.55 -11.52
N ALA A 285 -12.05 5.75 -12.52
CA ALA A 285 -11.22 5.47 -13.69
C ALA A 285 -10.98 6.70 -14.58
N ALA A 286 -12.02 7.52 -14.83
CA ALA A 286 -11.90 8.74 -15.62
C ALA A 286 -10.99 9.77 -14.94
N LEU A 287 -11.15 9.97 -13.62
CA LEU A 287 -10.33 10.90 -12.84
C LEU A 287 -8.87 10.42 -12.77
N ALA A 288 -8.63 9.13 -12.51
CA ALA A 288 -7.27 8.59 -12.51
C ALA A 288 -6.59 8.75 -13.88
N TYR A 289 -7.32 8.55 -14.98
CA TYR A 289 -6.79 8.80 -16.30
C TYR A 289 -6.50 10.29 -16.55
N ALA A 290 -7.37 11.19 -16.08
CA ALA A 290 -7.15 12.64 -16.15
C ALA A 290 -5.90 13.08 -15.38
N ASP A 291 -5.71 12.56 -14.17
CA ASP A 291 -4.52 12.80 -13.32
C ASP A 291 -3.24 12.33 -14.03
N TRP A 292 -3.27 11.16 -14.68
CA TRP A 292 -2.13 10.68 -15.46
C TRP A 292 -1.85 11.55 -16.70
N MET A 293 -2.88 12.00 -17.41
CA MET A 293 -2.72 12.93 -18.54
C MET A 293 -2.11 14.27 -18.07
N GLU A 294 -2.53 14.79 -16.92
CA GLU A 294 -1.94 15.97 -16.27
C GLU A 294 -0.45 15.72 -15.97
N PHE A 295 -0.13 14.59 -15.34
CA PHE A 295 1.25 14.21 -15.00
C PHE A 295 2.16 14.09 -16.23
N THR A 296 1.66 13.59 -17.35
CA THR A 296 2.42 13.50 -18.61
C THR A 296 2.57 14.85 -19.34
N GLY A 297 1.96 15.93 -18.83
CA GLY A 297 2.05 17.27 -19.40
C GLY A 297 1.02 17.55 -20.50
N GLN A 298 -0.01 16.71 -20.66
CA GLN A 298 -1.08 16.88 -21.66
C GLN A 298 -2.29 17.61 -21.04
N ALA A 299 -2.10 18.87 -20.66
CA ALA A 299 -3.10 19.64 -19.91
C ALA A 299 -4.45 19.78 -20.64
N GLU A 300 -4.45 20.05 -21.96
CA GLU A 300 -5.70 20.19 -22.73
C GLU A 300 -6.52 18.90 -22.82
N ALA A 301 -5.85 17.76 -22.93
CA ALA A 301 -6.53 16.47 -22.91
C ALA A 301 -7.05 16.16 -21.50
N SER A 302 -6.27 16.50 -20.46
CA SER A 302 -6.69 16.36 -19.07
C SER A 302 -7.95 17.19 -18.77
N ASP A 303 -8.07 18.43 -19.27
CA ASP A 303 -9.29 19.26 -19.17
C ASP A 303 -10.54 18.51 -19.63
N GLN A 304 -10.46 17.91 -20.82
CA GLN A 304 -11.58 17.18 -21.42
C GLN A 304 -11.97 15.97 -20.58
N TRP A 305 -10.99 15.30 -19.95
CA TRP A 305 -11.24 14.13 -19.12
C TRP A 305 -11.84 14.49 -17.76
N TYR A 306 -11.43 15.59 -17.12
CA TYR A 306 -12.10 16.07 -15.92
C TYR A 306 -13.55 16.54 -16.20
N GLN A 307 -13.77 17.25 -17.31
CA GLN A 307 -15.13 17.60 -17.76
C GLN A 307 -15.97 16.36 -18.05
N ARG A 308 -15.38 15.34 -18.70
CA ARG A 308 -16.03 14.05 -18.89
C ARG A 308 -16.33 13.35 -17.56
N GLY A 309 -15.48 13.51 -16.55
CA GLY A 309 -15.73 13.05 -15.18
C GLY A 309 -17.00 13.69 -14.60
N VAL A 310 -17.16 15.01 -14.71
CA VAL A 310 -18.38 15.72 -14.29
C VAL A 310 -19.61 15.22 -15.05
N MET A 311 -19.48 14.97 -16.36
CA MET A 311 -20.55 14.38 -17.16
C MET A 311 -20.91 12.95 -16.72
N ILE A 312 -19.92 12.12 -16.37
CA ILE A 312 -20.17 10.76 -15.84
C ILE A 312 -20.91 10.86 -14.51
N ALA A 313 -20.49 11.75 -13.61
CA ALA A 313 -21.15 11.99 -12.33
C ALA A 313 -22.59 12.48 -12.50
N SER A 314 -22.85 13.36 -13.47
CA SER A 314 -24.21 13.85 -13.72
C SER A 314 -25.15 12.78 -14.27
N ARG A 315 -24.66 11.77 -15.00
CA ARG A 315 -25.50 10.66 -15.53
C ARG A 315 -26.24 9.86 -14.46
N ALA A 316 -25.76 9.86 -13.22
CA ALA A 316 -26.43 9.23 -12.09
C ALA A 316 -27.65 10.01 -11.58
N LEU A 317 -27.77 11.29 -11.94
CA LEU A 317 -28.87 12.13 -11.51
C LEU A 317 -30.19 11.77 -12.23
N PRO A 318 -31.35 12.03 -11.60
CA PRO A 318 -32.64 11.92 -12.24
C PRO A 318 -32.71 12.73 -13.54
N ALA A 319 -33.31 12.15 -14.59
CA ALA A 319 -33.30 12.73 -15.95
C ALA A 319 -33.90 14.14 -16.05
N ASN A 320 -34.80 14.50 -15.12
CA ASN A 320 -35.43 15.82 -15.04
C ASN A 320 -34.52 16.92 -14.48
N VAL A 321 -33.48 16.58 -13.72
CA VAL A 321 -32.58 17.54 -13.06
C VAL A 321 -31.13 17.43 -13.56
N ARG A 322 -30.82 16.38 -14.32
CA ARG A 322 -29.46 16.05 -14.77
C ARG A 322 -28.66 17.23 -15.31
N ASP A 323 -29.28 18.02 -16.18
CA ASP A 323 -28.60 19.12 -16.89
C ASP A 323 -28.70 20.45 -16.12
N SER A 324 -29.42 20.48 -14.98
CA SER A 324 -29.62 21.68 -14.15
C SER A 324 -28.92 21.65 -12.80
N VAL A 325 -28.45 20.50 -12.28
CA VAL A 325 -27.69 20.46 -11.00
C VAL A 325 -26.31 21.09 -11.15
N VAL A 326 -25.60 20.79 -12.23
CA VAL A 326 -24.23 21.25 -12.49
C VAL A 326 -24.14 21.80 -13.90
N ASP A 327 -23.51 22.96 -14.05
CA ASP A 327 -23.11 23.42 -15.38
C ASP A 327 -21.93 22.58 -15.88
N LEU A 328 -22.16 21.79 -16.93
CA LEU A 328 -21.17 20.84 -17.47
C LEU A 328 -19.91 21.53 -18.00
N ASN A 329 -19.99 22.81 -18.39
CA ASN A 329 -18.84 23.53 -18.92
C ASN A 329 -17.96 24.12 -17.81
N SER A 330 -18.59 24.72 -16.78
CA SER A 330 -17.87 25.36 -15.68
C SER A 330 -17.63 24.44 -14.49
N GLY A 331 -18.37 23.35 -14.34
CA GLY A 331 -18.35 22.48 -13.16
C GLY A 331 -18.98 23.08 -11.91
N VAL A 332 -19.66 24.24 -12.03
CA VAL A 332 -20.28 24.94 -10.90
C VAL A 332 -21.63 24.31 -10.56
N ILE A 333 -21.84 24.03 -9.27
CA ILE A 333 -23.10 23.48 -8.77
C ILE A 333 -24.14 24.60 -8.60
N ASN A 334 -25.32 24.41 -9.16
CA ASN A 334 -26.41 25.38 -9.12
C ASN A 334 -27.11 25.40 -7.76
N LYS A 335 -27.28 26.60 -7.19
CA LYS A 335 -27.84 26.81 -5.84
C LYS A 335 -29.26 26.28 -5.65
N THR A 336 -30.05 26.26 -6.72
CA THR A 336 -31.44 25.82 -6.67
C THR A 336 -31.60 24.32 -6.50
N HIS A 337 -30.55 23.55 -6.78
CA HIS A 337 -30.58 22.09 -6.79
C HIS A 337 -29.59 21.46 -5.80
N ASP A 338 -29.25 22.18 -4.72
CA ASP A 338 -28.37 21.67 -3.66
C ASP A 338 -28.91 20.38 -3.00
N GLU A 339 -30.23 20.12 -3.11
CA GLU A 339 -30.88 18.90 -2.60
C GLU A 339 -30.64 17.65 -3.45
N ASP A 340 -30.33 17.81 -4.74
CA ASP A 340 -30.15 16.70 -5.68
C ASP A 340 -28.66 16.32 -5.85
N VAL A 341 -27.75 16.99 -5.13
CA VAL A 341 -26.30 16.82 -5.27
C VAL A 341 -25.85 15.47 -4.70
N THR A 342 -25.13 14.68 -5.50
CA THR A 342 -24.61 13.36 -5.14
C THR A 342 -23.13 13.41 -4.73
N ASP A 343 -22.64 12.36 -4.05
CA ASP A 343 -21.21 12.24 -3.69
C ASP A 343 -20.32 12.27 -4.95
N ASN A 344 -20.76 11.62 -6.03
CA ASN A 344 -20.03 11.60 -7.30
C ASN A 344 -19.91 13.01 -7.91
N VAL A 345 -20.95 13.84 -7.83
CA VAL A 345 -20.91 15.24 -8.29
C VAL A 345 -19.95 16.07 -7.46
N LEU A 346 -19.99 15.95 -6.13
CA LEU A 346 -19.07 16.65 -5.25
C LEU A 346 -17.62 16.27 -5.55
N LYS A 347 -17.33 14.97 -5.71
CA LYS A 347 -15.99 14.46 -6.03
C LYS A 347 -15.50 14.96 -7.39
N ALA A 348 -16.30 14.82 -8.44
CA ALA A 348 -15.92 15.22 -9.79
C ALA A 348 -15.67 16.73 -9.89
N SER A 349 -16.56 17.54 -9.32
CA SER A 349 -16.43 19.00 -9.31
C SER A 349 -15.22 19.47 -8.51
N THR A 350 -14.94 18.81 -7.37
CA THR A 350 -13.73 19.10 -6.57
C THR A 350 -12.46 18.76 -7.35
N ALA A 351 -12.41 17.61 -8.02
CA ALA A 351 -11.26 17.21 -8.83
C ALA A 351 -11.00 18.20 -9.99
N LEU A 352 -12.06 18.61 -10.70
CA LEU A 352 -11.96 19.64 -11.74
C LEU A 352 -11.45 20.98 -11.20
N ALA A 353 -11.92 21.40 -10.02
CA ALA A 353 -11.46 22.63 -9.39
C ALA A 353 -9.97 22.57 -9.00
N VAL A 354 -9.51 21.43 -8.47
CA VAL A 354 -8.10 21.20 -8.14
C VAL A 354 -7.24 21.27 -9.41
N HIS A 355 -7.68 20.66 -10.50
CA HIS A 355 -7.00 20.75 -11.80
C HIS A 355 -6.88 22.19 -12.30
N TYR A 356 -7.96 22.97 -12.23
CA TYR A 356 -7.93 24.39 -12.59
C TYR A 356 -7.01 25.21 -11.69
N ALA A 357 -6.98 24.94 -10.39
CA ALA A 357 -6.07 25.59 -9.45
C ALA A 357 -4.59 25.27 -9.76
N ARG A 358 -4.26 23.99 -10.02
CA ARG A 358 -2.91 23.54 -10.39
C ARG A 358 -2.45 24.13 -11.72
N GLY A 359 -3.36 24.23 -12.70
CA GLY A 359 -3.11 24.87 -13.99
C GLY A 359 -3.02 26.40 -13.93
N GLY A 360 -3.13 27.03 -12.75
CA GLY A 360 -3.06 28.49 -12.57
C GLY A 360 -4.34 29.24 -12.96
N ARG A 361 -5.41 28.55 -13.33
CA ARG A 361 -6.74 29.12 -13.63
C ARG A 361 -7.56 29.33 -12.36
N VAL A 362 -7.01 30.10 -11.43
CA VAL A 362 -7.63 30.35 -10.11
C VAL A 362 -9.00 31.02 -10.18
N LYS A 363 -9.26 31.80 -11.24
CA LYS A 363 -10.55 32.47 -11.48
C LYS A 363 -11.67 31.49 -11.79
N ASP A 364 -11.36 30.37 -12.44
CA ASP A 364 -12.32 29.33 -12.79
C ASP A 364 -12.48 28.33 -11.63
N ALA A 365 -11.40 28.06 -10.89
CA ALA A 365 -11.41 27.14 -9.75
C ALA A 365 -12.23 27.66 -8.56
N LEU A 366 -12.09 28.95 -8.20
CA LEU A 366 -12.70 29.52 -7.00
C LEU A 366 -14.24 29.40 -6.98
N PRO A 367 -14.99 29.74 -8.05
CA PRO A 367 -16.43 29.53 -8.09
C PRO A 367 -16.85 28.08 -7.88
N ILE A 368 -16.10 27.12 -8.43
CA ILE A 368 -16.38 25.69 -8.27
C ILE A 368 -16.21 25.30 -6.80
N PHE A 369 -15.06 25.63 -6.18
CA PHE A 369 -14.82 25.34 -4.77
C PHE A 369 -15.87 25.94 -3.84
N LEU A 370 -16.27 27.19 -4.09
CA LEU A 370 -17.34 27.83 -3.32
C LEU A 370 -18.70 27.14 -3.50
N SER A 371 -19.01 26.68 -4.71
CA SER A 371 -20.25 25.95 -4.99
C SER A 371 -20.29 24.58 -4.30
N VAL A 372 -19.17 23.85 -4.31
CA VAL A 372 -19.02 22.55 -3.61
C VAL A 372 -19.10 22.75 -2.10
N LEU A 373 -18.41 23.75 -1.54
CA LEU A 373 -18.47 24.06 -0.11
C LEU A 373 -19.89 24.40 0.34
N ARG A 374 -20.62 25.20 -0.47
CA ARG A 374 -22.03 25.51 -0.20
C ARG A 374 -22.88 24.23 -0.19
N ALA A 375 -22.75 23.39 -1.21
CA ALA A 375 -23.50 22.15 -1.32
C ALA A 375 -23.24 21.22 -0.12
N ARG A 376 -21.98 21.09 0.32
CA ARG A 376 -21.59 20.29 1.50
C ARG A 376 -22.20 20.82 2.81
N LYS A 377 -22.17 22.14 3.02
CA LYS A 377 -22.81 22.77 4.19
C LYS A 377 -24.33 22.63 4.22
N SER A 378 -24.95 22.36 3.08
CA SER A 378 -26.40 22.14 2.97
C SER A 378 -26.83 20.69 3.22
N LEU A 379 -25.89 19.77 3.45
CA LEU A 379 -26.19 18.35 3.58
C LEU A 379 -27.03 18.05 4.83
N PRO A 380 -27.96 17.09 4.75
CA PRO A 380 -28.77 16.70 5.89
C PRO A 380 -27.92 16.03 6.98
N PRO A 381 -28.28 16.17 8.26
CA PRO A 381 -27.61 15.45 9.33
C PRO A 381 -27.78 13.93 9.15
N SER A 382 -26.72 13.17 9.43
CA SER A 382 -26.75 11.71 9.29
C SER A 382 -27.76 11.05 10.26
N PRO A 383 -28.66 10.16 9.77
CA PRO A 383 -29.60 9.44 10.63
C PRO A 383 -28.91 8.44 11.57
N LEU A 384 -27.66 8.05 11.26
CA LEU A 384 -26.84 7.14 12.05
C LEU A 384 -25.90 7.88 13.04
N GLY A 385 -26.09 9.20 13.20
CA GLY A 385 -25.17 10.07 13.96
C GLY A 385 -23.96 10.49 13.13
N ALA A 386 -23.06 11.26 13.76
CA ALA A 386 -21.94 11.95 13.08
C ALA A 386 -20.96 11.02 12.35
N THR A 387 -20.95 9.73 12.67
CA THR A 387 -20.00 8.73 12.16
C THR A 387 -20.50 7.98 10.92
N GLY A 388 -21.80 8.09 10.59
CA GLY A 388 -22.41 7.40 9.45
C GLY A 388 -22.35 5.86 9.49
N LYS A 389 -21.82 5.26 10.55
CA LYS A 389 -21.59 3.82 10.70
C LYS A 389 -22.16 3.32 12.02
N LYS A 390 -22.76 2.13 12.00
CA LYS A 390 -23.17 1.42 13.22
C LYS A 390 -21.92 1.08 14.02
N GLU A 391 -21.83 1.61 15.23
CA GLU A 391 -20.70 1.44 16.14
C GLU A 391 -20.36 -0.05 16.32
N ARG A 392 -19.27 -0.52 15.70
CA ARG A 392 -18.70 -1.82 16.05
C ARG A 392 -18.02 -1.63 17.39
N THR A 393 -18.68 -2.07 18.45
CA THR A 393 -18.10 -2.09 19.79
C THR A 393 -16.77 -2.82 19.72
N ARG A 394 -15.67 -2.06 19.82
CA ARG A 394 -14.31 -2.61 19.89
C ARG A 394 -14.18 -3.25 21.27
N GLN A 395 -14.70 -4.47 21.41
CA GLN A 395 -14.56 -5.24 22.62
C GLN A 395 -13.09 -5.63 22.78
N ASN A 396 -12.49 -5.07 23.83
CA ASN A 396 -11.14 -5.37 24.29
C ASN A 396 -11.17 -6.78 24.89
N ASN A 397 -10.97 -7.79 24.04
CA ASN A 397 -11.11 -9.19 24.42
C ASN A 397 -9.73 -9.87 24.44
N ASN A 398 -9.18 -10.03 25.64
CA ASN A 398 -8.17 -11.01 26.05
C ASN A 398 -7.28 -11.64 24.96
N THR A 399 -5.99 -11.28 24.98
CA THR A 399 -4.89 -11.69 24.08
C THR A 399 -4.79 -13.20 23.75
N TRP A 400 -5.36 -14.09 24.58
CA TRP A 400 -5.38 -15.54 24.30
C TRP A 400 -6.53 -15.97 23.37
N LEU A 401 -7.69 -15.31 23.46
CA LEU A 401 -8.81 -15.53 22.56
C LEU A 401 -8.50 -14.95 21.18
N GLU A 402 -7.82 -13.80 21.11
CA GLU A 402 -7.35 -13.20 19.85
C GLU A 402 -6.41 -14.14 19.09
N ASN A 403 -5.49 -14.83 19.76
CA ASN A 403 -4.61 -15.80 19.09
C ASN A 403 -5.37 -17.03 18.55
N LEU A 404 -6.44 -17.46 19.23
CA LEU A 404 -7.33 -18.52 18.75
C LEU A 404 -8.22 -18.04 17.60
N TYR A 405 -8.70 -16.80 17.66
CA TYR A 405 -9.44 -16.17 16.56
C TYR A 405 -8.55 -15.94 15.35
N ALA A 406 -7.29 -15.52 15.52
CA ALA A 406 -6.33 -15.41 14.43
C ALA A 406 -6.04 -16.76 13.76
N LEU A 407 -5.96 -17.85 14.54
CA LEU A 407 -5.83 -19.20 13.99
C LEU A 407 -7.11 -19.65 13.27
N LYS A 408 -8.29 -19.31 13.81
CA LYS A 408 -9.59 -19.57 13.16
C LYS A 408 -9.74 -18.78 11.86
N ASP A 409 -9.28 -17.53 11.83
CA ASP A 409 -9.31 -16.67 10.66
C ASP A 409 -8.38 -17.21 9.56
N LEU A 410 -7.25 -17.84 9.92
CA LEU A 410 -6.38 -18.55 8.96
C LEU A 410 -7.01 -19.83 8.38
N ILE A 411 -8.07 -20.37 8.99
CA ILE A 411 -8.72 -21.62 8.57
C ILE A 411 -10.05 -21.33 7.85
N ILE A 412 -10.74 -20.24 8.18
CA ILE A 412 -12.04 -19.87 7.62
C ILE A 412 -11.86 -18.78 6.56
N GLU A 413 -12.31 -19.05 5.34
CA GLU A 413 -12.37 -18.06 4.27
C GLU A 413 -13.27 -16.88 4.68
N ARG A 414 -12.72 -15.66 4.66
CA ARG A 414 -13.48 -14.46 4.96
C ARG A 414 -14.48 -14.22 3.81
N PRO A 415 -15.74 -13.85 4.09
CA PRO A 415 -16.67 -13.47 3.04
C PRO A 415 -16.11 -12.30 2.23
N PHE A 416 -16.38 -12.31 0.91
CA PHE A 416 -16.03 -11.21 0.02
C PHE A 416 -16.59 -9.89 0.56
N PRO A 417 -15.84 -8.76 0.49
CA PRO A 417 -16.26 -7.50 1.08
C PRO A 417 -17.57 -7.01 0.45
N PRO A 418 -18.42 -6.31 1.21
CA PRO A 418 -19.65 -5.74 0.66
C PRO A 418 -19.34 -4.74 -0.47
N PRO A 419 -20.30 -4.49 -1.39
CA PRO A 419 -20.17 -3.48 -2.43
C PRO A 419 -19.71 -2.14 -1.87
N SER A 420 -18.82 -1.47 -2.60
CA SER A 420 -18.55 -0.05 -2.37
C SER A 420 -19.82 0.76 -2.65
N PRO A 421 -20.06 1.86 -1.93
CA PRO A 421 -21.20 2.71 -2.19
C PRO A 421 -21.11 3.30 -3.61
N THR A 422 -22.24 3.30 -4.33
CA THR A 422 -22.34 3.78 -5.71
C THR A 422 -22.08 5.28 -5.83
N GLY A 423 -22.23 6.05 -4.75
CA GLY A 423 -22.01 7.51 -4.74
C GLY A 423 -23.07 8.32 -5.50
N ASP A 424 -24.15 7.66 -5.93
CA ASP A 424 -25.27 8.24 -6.69
C ASP A 424 -26.37 8.78 -5.78
N GLU A 425 -26.22 8.60 -4.47
CA GLU A 425 -27.12 9.14 -3.46
C GLU A 425 -26.55 10.45 -2.89
N ARG A 426 -27.45 11.30 -2.36
CA ARG A 426 -27.06 12.48 -1.61
C ARG A 426 -26.31 12.06 -0.33
N PRO A 427 -25.10 12.57 -0.08
CA PRO A 427 -24.38 12.24 1.14
C PRO A 427 -25.02 12.89 2.37
N TYR A 428 -24.67 12.39 3.55
CA TYR A 428 -25.05 12.99 4.83
C TYR A 428 -23.89 13.77 5.42
N HIS A 429 -24.19 14.80 6.20
CA HIS A 429 -23.20 15.54 6.95
C HIS A 429 -22.60 14.65 8.06
N THR A 430 -21.44 14.07 7.80
CA THR A 430 -20.66 13.20 8.70
C THR A 430 -19.32 13.86 9.06
N LEU A 431 -18.57 13.31 10.02
CA LEU A 431 -17.22 13.79 10.36
C LEU A 431 -16.26 13.72 9.17
N LYS A 432 -16.41 12.72 8.30
CA LYS A 432 -15.66 12.62 7.05
C LYS A 432 -15.97 13.80 6.12
N GLU A 433 -17.25 14.09 5.91
CA GLU A 433 -17.65 15.23 5.07
C GLU A 433 -17.19 16.57 5.67
N ALA A 434 -17.16 16.70 7.00
CA ALA A 434 -16.59 17.85 7.68
C ALA A 434 -15.08 18.00 7.38
N CYS A 435 -14.31 16.91 7.32
CA CYS A 435 -12.91 16.97 6.88
C CYS A 435 -12.76 17.40 5.42
N GLU A 436 -13.65 16.95 4.53
CA GLU A 436 -13.67 17.41 3.13
C GLU A 436 -14.04 18.90 3.02
N GLU A 437 -14.93 19.42 3.86
CA GLU A 437 -15.21 20.86 3.94
C GLU A 437 -13.97 21.66 4.35
N VAL A 438 -13.21 21.16 5.33
CA VAL A 438 -11.98 21.79 5.76
C VAL A 438 -10.94 21.82 4.64
N ALA A 439 -10.81 20.72 3.88
CA ALA A 439 -9.93 20.68 2.72
C ALA A 439 -10.27 21.78 1.69
N LEU A 440 -11.57 21.98 1.41
CA LEU A 440 -12.03 23.05 0.52
C LEU A 440 -11.71 24.44 1.08
N MET A 441 -11.90 24.66 2.39
CA MET A 441 -11.55 25.93 3.02
C MET A 441 -10.06 26.24 2.92
N THR A 442 -9.19 25.24 3.06
CA THR A 442 -7.75 25.41 2.87
C THR A 442 -7.41 25.85 1.45
N TYR A 443 -7.96 25.19 0.42
CA TYR A 443 -7.77 25.59 -0.98
C TYR A 443 -8.31 26.99 -1.29
N ILE A 444 -9.50 27.34 -0.78
CA ILE A 444 -10.09 28.67 -0.97
C ILE A 444 -9.19 29.75 -0.35
N GLY A 445 -8.67 29.51 0.86
CA GLY A 445 -7.76 30.43 1.53
C GLY A 445 -6.47 30.69 0.74
N GLU A 446 -5.84 29.63 0.24
CA GLU A 446 -4.66 29.74 -0.63
C GLU A 446 -4.96 30.54 -1.91
N ILE A 447 -6.06 30.22 -2.60
CA ILE A 447 -6.43 30.88 -3.84
C ILE A 447 -6.70 32.37 -3.59
N LEU A 448 -7.49 32.72 -2.58
CA LEU A 448 -7.79 34.11 -2.25
C LEU A 448 -6.51 34.88 -1.89
N PHE A 449 -5.60 34.26 -1.15
CA PHE A 449 -4.32 34.88 -0.81
C PHE A 449 -3.43 35.12 -2.04
N ALA A 450 -3.38 34.16 -2.95
CA ALA A 450 -2.56 34.24 -4.15
C ALA A 450 -3.12 35.19 -5.22
N THR A 451 -4.44 35.42 -5.25
CA THR A 451 -5.09 36.11 -6.38
C THR A 451 -4.84 37.62 -6.43
N SER A 452 -4.97 38.35 -5.32
CA SER A 452 -4.79 39.81 -5.31
C SER A 452 -4.46 40.36 -3.93
N GLU A 453 -3.80 41.54 -3.88
CA GLU A 453 -3.37 42.14 -2.62
C GLU A 453 -4.53 42.50 -1.68
N SER A 454 -5.66 42.94 -2.23
CA SER A 454 -6.87 43.26 -1.47
C SER A 454 -7.55 42.04 -0.85
N GLU A 455 -7.32 40.85 -1.41
CA GLU A 455 -7.91 39.60 -0.92
C GLU A 455 -6.95 38.79 -0.03
N ARG A 456 -5.69 39.22 0.13
CA ARG A 456 -4.69 38.54 0.97
C ARG A 456 -5.14 38.35 2.42
N GLU A 457 -5.63 39.40 3.05
CA GLU A 457 -6.11 39.29 4.44
C GLU A 457 -7.32 38.36 4.57
N LYS A 458 -8.21 38.34 3.56
CA LYS A 458 -9.34 37.42 3.52
C LYS A 458 -8.88 35.98 3.35
N GLY A 459 -7.96 35.71 2.42
CA GLY A 459 -7.38 34.39 2.22
C GLY A 459 -6.73 33.85 3.49
N LEU A 460 -5.97 34.69 4.19
CA LEU A 460 -5.40 34.34 5.49
C LEU A 460 -6.49 34.02 6.54
N GLY A 461 -7.57 34.80 6.59
CA GLY A 461 -8.73 34.53 7.44
C GLY A 461 -9.34 33.14 7.18
N TRP A 462 -9.58 32.81 5.91
CA TRP A 462 -10.06 31.49 5.52
C TRP A 462 -9.11 30.36 5.93
N THR A 463 -7.80 30.57 5.84
CA THR A 463 -6.82 29.57 6.28
C THR A 463 -6.84 29.37 7.79
N ARG A 464 -6.97 30.45 8.58
CA ARG A 464 -7.14 30.35 10.04
C ARG A 464 -8.39 29.56 10.40
N ASP A 465 -9.52 29.90 9.77
CA ASP A 465 -10.79 29.21 9.98
C ASP A 465 -10.69 27.72 9.60
N SER A 466 -9.93 27.39 8.54
CA SER A 466 -9.70 25.99 8.14
C SER A 466 -8.90 25.22 9.18
N VAL A 467 -7.88 25.83 9.79
CA VAL A 467 -7.07 25.22 10.86
C VAL A 467 -7.92 25.03 12.11
N ASP A 468 -8.70 26.04 12.50
CA ASP A 468 -9.62 25.97 13.64
C ASP A 468 -10.66 24.85 13.46
N ALA A 469 -11.23 24.74 12.26
CA ALA A 469 -12.19 23.70 11.93
C ALA A 469 -11.56 22.29 11.89
N ALA A 470 -10.36 22.13 11.31
CA ALA A 470 -9.62 20.85 11.33
C ALA A 470 -9.38 20.37 12.78
N GLU A 471 -8.90 21.27 13.63
CA GLU A 471 -8.66 20.98 15.04
C GLU A 471 -9.95 20.54 15.74
N ALA A 472 -11.05 21.30 15.56
CA ALA A 472 -12.33 20.99 16.19
C ALA A 472 -12.86 19.62 15.76
N VAL A 473 -12.83 19.30 14.46
CA VAL A 473 -13.29 18.00 13.94
C VAL A 473 -12.44 16.86 14.50
N MET A 474 -11.11 17.00 14.54
CA MET A 474 -10.24 15.95 15.09
C MET A 474 -10.42 15.74 16.60
N TRP A 475 -10.69 16.79 17.38
CA TRP A 475 -11.03 16.62 18.79
C TRP A 475 -12.34 15.86 18.99
N VAL A 476 -13.36 16.14 18.16
CA VAL A 476 -14.63 15.39 18.18
C VAL A 476 -14.42 13.92 17.80
N MET A 477 -13.56 13.66 16.81
CA MET A 477 -13.17 12.29 16.43
C MET A 477 -12.50 11.53 17.58
N ASP A 478 -11.57 12.16 18.30
CA ASP A 478 -10.89 11.56 19.46
C ASP A 478 -11.86 11.30 20.62
N GLU A 479 -12.80 12.23 20.89
CA GLU A 479 -13.85 12.07 21.90
C GLU A 479 -14.78 10.89 21.57
N GLN A 480 -15.21 10.79 20.31
CA GLN A 480 -16.09 9.72 19.83
C GLN A 480 -15.35 8.42 19.49
N LYS A 481 -14.01 8.42 19.57
CA LYS A 481 -13.13 7.29 19.18
C LYS A 481 -13.38 6.78 17.76
N VAL A 482 -13.65 7.71 16.83
CA VAL A 482 -13.98 7.42 15.43
C VAL A 482 -12.87 7.96 14.54
N ASP A 483 -12.39 7.13 13.62
CA ASP A 483 -11.26 7.43 12.74
C ASP A 483 -11.69 7.74 11.29
N ASP A 484 -12.99 8.01 11.07
CA ASP A 484 -13.56 8.15 9.74
C ASP A 484 -13.22 9.52 9.13
N GLY A 485 -12.23 9.56 8.23
CA GLY A 485 -11.74 10.80 7.60
C GLY A 485 -10.63 11.52 8.36
N ARG A 486 -10.14 10.95 9.48
CA ARG A 486 -9.09 11.57 10.31
C ARG A 486 -7.83 11.88 9.53
N GLU A 487 -7.43 10.99 8.63
CA GLU A 487 -6.24 11.19 7.80
C GLU A 487 -6.38 12.42 6.89
N THR A 488 -7.58 12.66 6.30
CA THR A 488 -7.85 13.86 5.50
C THR A 488 -7.74 15.10 6.37
N CYS A 489 -8.40 15.13 7.54
CA CYS A 489 -8.29 16.25 8.48
C CYS A 489 -6.84 16.47 8.96
N ARG A 490 -6.07 15.40 9.18
CA ARG A 490 -4.66 15.45 9.59
C ARG A 490 -3.82 16.16 8.52
N GLN A 491 -3.97 15.75 7.27
CA GLN A 491 -3.29 16.37 6.12
C GLN A 491 -3.71 17.83 5.95
N CYS A 492 -5.01 18.13 6.12
CA CYS A 492 -5.51 19.50 6.03
C CYS A 492 -4.97 20.38 7.16
N LEU A 493 -4.84 19.86 8.40
CA LEU A 493 -4.27 20.61 9.51
C LEU A 493 -2.78 20.89 9.29
N GLU A 494 -2.01 19.88 8.88
CA GLU A 494 -0.59 20.03 8.56
C GLU A 494 -0.37 21.07 7.44
N THR A 495 -1.15 20.94 6.36
CA THR A 495 -1.09 21.84 5.21
C THR A 495 -1.55 23.25 5.58
N GLY A 496 -2.68 23.38 6.29
CA GLY A 496 -3.23 24.66 6.73
C GLY A 496 -2.29 25.43 7.66
N LEU A 497 -1.64 24.76 8.61
CA LEU A 497 -0.63 25.39 9.49
C LEU A 497 0.61 25.83 8.70
N GLN A 498 1.06 25.01 7.75
CA GLN A 498 2.19 25.36 6.89
C GLN A 498 1.87 26.56 6.00
N ASN A 499 0.69 26.57 5.37
CA ASN A 499 0.21 27.67 4.55
C ASN A 499 0.09 28.95 5.36
N TRP A 500 -0.55 28.88 6.54
CA TRP A 500 -0.71 30.03 7.43
C TRP A 500 0.64 30.64 7.76
N LYS A 501 1.63 29.81 8.09
CA LYS A 501 3.01 30.25 8.35
C LYS A 501 3.65 30.93 7.13
N GLU A 502 3.51 30.36 5.95
CA GLU A 502 4.07 30.94 4.72
C GLU A 502 3.41 32.27 4.35
N MET A 503 2.08 32.34 4.45
CA MET A 503 1.31 33.56 4.22
C MET A 503 1.64 34.66 5.24
N ALA A 504 1.72 34.33 6.53
CA ALA A 504 2.11 35.27 7.59
C ALA A 504 3.53 35.80 7.37
N ARG A 505 4.48 34.94 6.99
CA ARG A 505 5.85 35.35 6.63
C ARG A 505 5.89 36.26 5.40
N HIS A 506 5.06 35.97 4.40
CA HIS A 506 4.95 36.82 3.22
C HIS A 506 4.42 38.21 3.61
N MET A 507 3.37 38.28 4.43
CA MET A 507 2.84 39.54 4.95
C MET A 507 3.85 40.29 5.82
N ALA A 508 4.60 39.61 6.68
CA ALA A 508 5.66 40.21 7.48
C ALA A 508 6.74 40.88 6.61
N ARG A 509 7.15 40.21 5.52
CA ARG A 509 8.11 40.79 4.56
C ARG A 509 7.54 42.03 3.89
N LEU A 510 6.28 41.99 3.44
CA LEU A 510 5.62 43.14 2.83
C LEU A 510 5.47 44.32 3.80
N ALA A 511 5.15 44.05 5.06
CA ALA A 511 5.10 45.07 6.10
C ALA A 511 6.49 45.69 6.33
N GLY A 512 7.53 44.85 6.39
CA GLY A 512 8.92 45.31 6.55
C GLY A 512 9.42 46.15 5.37
N THR A 513 9.09 45.77 4.13
CA THR A 513 9.42 46.59 2.95
C THR A 513 8.68 47.93 2.96
N LYS A 514 7.39 47.94 3.32
CA LYS A 514 6.61 49.19 3.46
C LYS A 514 7.21 50.10 4.55
N GLU A 515 7.62 49.53 5.69
CA GLU A 515 8.26 50.29 6.75
C GLU A 515 9.58 50.92 6.26
N ALA A 516 10.40 50.15 5.54
CA ALA A 516 11.66 50.63 4.96
C ALA A 516 11.44 51.72 3.89
N GLU A 517 10.42 51.57 3.04
CA GLU A 517 10.02 52.58 2.04
C GLU A 517 9.57 53.88 2.70
N ILE A 518 8.73 53.81 3.75
CA ILE A 518 8.30 55.01 4.50
C ILE A 518 9.50 55.65 5.20
N ARG A 519 10.42 54.84 5.75
CA ARG A 519 11.64 55.32 6.41
C ARG A 519 12.56 56.04 5.43
N ASN A 520 12.72 55.52 4.21
CA ASN A 520 13.60 56.07 3.18
C ASN A 520 12.95 57.16 2.30
N GLY A 521 11.61 57.20 2.24
CA GLY A 521 10.87 58.17 1.46
C GLY A 521 10.83 59.57 2.08
N SER A 522 10.82 60.60 1.24
CA SER A 522 10.49 61.96 1.64
C SER A 522 8.98 62.07 1.84
N GLY A 523 8.52 62.48 3.04
CA GLY A 523 7.09 62.64 3.34
C GLY A 523 6.38 63.63 2.41
N LEU A 524 5.06 63.82 2.59
CA LEU A 524 4.24 64.70 1.74
C LEU A 524 4.94 66.07 1.52
N LEU A 525 5.19 66.43 0.25
CA LEU A 525 5.89 67.65 -0.19
C LEU A 525 7.36 67.79 0.23
N GLY A 526 8.04 66.73 0.64
CA GLY A 526 9.45 66.79 1.08
C GLY A 526 9.64 67.37 2.49
N LEU A 527 8.55 67.71 3.19
CA LEU A 527 8.57 68.42 4.49
C LEU A 527 8.43 67.49 5.71
N GLY A 528 8.36 66.17 5.51
CA GLY A 528 8.32 65.18 6.61
C GLY A 528 7.04 65.16 7.45
N PHE A 529 6.03 65.98 7.13
CA PHE A 529 4.73 65.96 7.81
C PHE A 529 4.02 64.61 7.63
N GLY A 530 3.52 64.05 8.74
CA GLY A 530 2.79 62.77 8.76
C GLY A 530 3.66 61.49 8.72
N LYS A 531 4.97 61.61 8.47
CA LYS A 531 5.89 60.47 8.34
C LYS A 531 6.03 59.66 9.63
N SER A 532 6.13 60.33 10.79
CA SER A 532 6.24 59.64 12.09
C SER A 532 5.00 58.79 12.41
N GLY A 533 3.81 59.30 12.09
CA GLY A 533 2.54 58.58 12.28
C GLY A 533 2.31 57.45 11.27
N GLN A 534 2.82 57.56 10.05
CA GLN A 534 2.81 56.46 9.07
C GLN A 534 3.84 55.38 9.42
N LEU A 535 5.03 55.79 9.90
CA LEU A 535 6.07 54.87 10.33
C LEU A 535 5.65 54.08 11.57
N SER A 536 5.00 54.71 12.54
CA SER A 536 4.50 53.99 13.73
C SER A 536 3.42 52.97 13.37
N LYS A 537 2.54 53.27 12.42
CA LYS A 537 1.54 52.32 11.91
C LYS A 537 2.18 51.14 11.17
N ALA A 538 3.16 51.41 10.30
CA ALA A 538 3.89 50.36 9.60
C ALA A 538 4.69 49.46 10.58
N HIS A 539 5.29 50.06 11.60
CA HIS A 539 5.97 49.33 12.66
C HIS A 539 5.02 48.49 13.52
N GLN A 540 3.81 49.00 13.81
CA GLN A 540 2.78 48.21 14.48
C GLN A 540 2.33 47.02 13.63
N GLU A 541 2.25 47.20 12.31
CA GLU A 541 1.91 46.13 11.37
C GLU A 541 3.00 45.06 11.31
N THR A 542 4.29 45.43 11.33
CA THR A 542 5.39 44.43 11.38
C THR A 542 5.36 43.63 12.67
N MET A 543 5.21 44.28 13.82
CA MET A 543 5.09 43.61 15.12
C MET A 543 3.90 42.65 15.17
N ARG A 544 2.73 43.03 14.62
CA ARG A 544 1.55 42.16 14.51
C ARG A 544 1.87 40.84 13.79
N TRP A 545 2.64 40.90 12.70
CA TRP A 545 2.99 39.70 11.94
C TRP A 545 4.06 38.84 12.62
N GLU A 546 4.90 39.44 13.47
CA GLU A 546 5.83 38.68 14.33
C GLU A 546 5.05 37.92 15.41
N GLU A 547 4.13 38.59 16.11
CA GLU A 547 3.22 37.95 17.09
C GLU A 547 2.42 36.80 16.47
N GLU A 548 1.92 37.00 15.25
CA GLU A 548 1.21 35.97 14.51
C GLU A 548 2.08 34.73 14.27
N ASN A 549 3.36 34.88 13.94
CA ASN A 549 4.27 33.75 13.75
C ASN A 549 4.48 32.96 15.05
N GLU A 550 4.52 33.63 16.20
CA GLU A 550 4.62 32.97 17.50
C GLU A 550 3.35 32.17 17.81
N VAL A 551 2.17 32.75 17.54
CA VAL A 551 0.87 32.06 17.70
C VAL A 551 0.83 30.78 16.87
N ILE A 552 1.31 30.83 15.63
CA ILE A 552 1.33 29.67 14.73
C ILE A 552 2.23 28.56 15.29
N GLU A 553 3.43 28.88 15.78
CA GLU A 553 4.34 27.87 16.35
C GLU A 553 3.79 27.26 17.65
N LEU A 554 3.20 28.06 18.53
CA LEU A 554 2.53 27.55 19.73
C LEU A 554 1.38 26.61 19.35
N ARG A 555 0.61 26.97 18.33
CA ARG A 555 -0.51 26.17 17.87
C ARG A 555 -0.06 24.86 17.24
N ARG A 556 1.01 24.88 16.44
CA ARG A 556 1.66 23.68 15.90
C ARG A 556 2.14 22.73 17.00
N GLN A 557 2.69 23.25 18.09
CA GLN A 557 3.08 22.43 19.24
C GLN A 557 1.85 21.81 19.93
N LYS A 558 0.76 22.58 20.06
CA LYS A 558 -0.51 22.11 20.65
C LYS A 558 -1.17 21.00 19.82
N THR A 559 -1.09 21.07 18.50
CA THR A 559 -1.73 20.11 17.58
C THR A 559 -0.87 18.90 17.22
N LEU A 560 0.39 18.90 17.63
CA LEU A 560 1.31 17.78 17.48
C LEU A 560 0.73 16.38 17.82
N PRO A 561 -0.05 16.18 18.92
CA PRO A 561 -0.67 14.88 19.20
C PRO A 561 -1.72 14.45 18.16
N LEU A 562 -2.35 15.40 17.45
CA LEU A 562 -3.34 15.12 16.41
C LEU A 562 -2.67 14.79 15.06
N THR A 563 -1.50 15.40 14.79
CA THR A 563 -0.78 15.24 13.52
C THR A 563 0.14 14.02 13.49
N GLN A 564 0.61 13.55 14.66
CA GLN A 564 1.43 12.34 14.72
C GLN A 564 0.59 11.09 14.53
N ALA A 565 0.93 10.27 13.52
CA ALA A 565 0.37 8.94 13.39
C ALA A 565 0.63 8.13 14.68
N PRO A 566 -0.36 7.37 15.19
CA PRO A 566 -0.10 6.49 16.32
C PRO A 566 1.05 5.57 15.94
N LYS A 567 2.14 5.59 16.72
CA LYS A 567 3.26 4.67 16.52
C LYS A 567 2.68 3.26 16.46
N ALA A 568 2.84 2.59 15.32
CA ALA A 568 2.62 1.16 15.27
C ALA A 568 3.48 0.56 16.38
N VAL A 569 2.85 -0.04 17.38
CA VAL A 569 3.56 -0.89 18.34
C VAL A 569 4.01 -2.09 17.52
N VAL A 570 5.16 -1.95 16.86
CA VAL A 570 5.89 -3.06 16.30
C VAL A 570 6.27 -3.89 17.51
N GLY A 571 5.53 -4.97 17.73
CA GLY A 571 5.86 -5.98 18.72
C GLY A 571 7.22 -6.55 18.37
N ASP A 572 8.25 -5.98 18.96
CA ASP A 572 9.63 -6.44 18.85
C ASP A 572 9.78 -7.75 19.62
N TRP A 573 9.36 -8.84 18.99
CA TRP A 573 9.52 -10.21 19.50
C TRP A 573 10.86 -10.83 19.05
N ARG A 574 11.86 -10.02 18.68
CA ARG A 574 13.19 -10.53 18.29
C ARG A 574 14.34 -9.71 18.87
N ALA A 575 14.37 -9.62 20.19
CA ALA A 575 15.60 -9.34 20.92
C ALA A 575 15.60 -10.12 22.24
N ASN A 576 15.99 -11.41 22.17
CA ASN A 576 16.64 -12.17 23.25
C ASN A 576 16.95 -13.58 22.74
N SER A 577 17.95 -13.68 21.87
CA SER A 577 18.75 -14.90 21.66
C SER A 577 20.03 -14.50 20.91
N ALA A 578 20.96 -13.94 21.66
CA ALA A 578 22.38 -13.97 21.37
C ALA A 578 23.08 -14.46 22.64
#